data_AF-A0A4P5UA26-F1
#
_entry.id   AF-A0A4P5UA26-F1
#
_cell.length_a   1.000
_cell.length_b   1.000
_cell.length_c   1.000
_cell.angle_alpha   90.00
_cell.angle_beta   90.00
_cell.angle_gamma   90.00
#
_symmetry.space_group_name_H-M   'P 1'
#
loop_
_entity.id
_entity.type
_entity.pdbx_description
1 polymer ?
#
loop_
_entity_poly.entity_id
_entity_poly.type
_entity_poly.pdbx_seq_one_letter_code
_entity_poly.pdbx_strand_id
1 'polypeptide(L)'
;MEEEARRNIYRHFDSDGFRFMKKHIALEIKVDTEFDPESDDIYYGGTEIDFISIRKNFDIVAPLVHAFNMTNEEIEEVICDYVKDTTGVRVNSIEQLLRMTNMNGLPFFLTVNEGDIEKQFLTLAFPIINGRIIIRKFYGINSLGNIKEINGDLGIDDCKLKSIGSLKIIRGDFWFYPGSFDSSIVDLSPLEFVGGSLNAKSNTLKSLGSLKHVGRTLNLRNTSIENLGKLEFVGWNLFLPLSLKNKIDISKIEVRGKVKYFKEKI
;
A
#
# COMPACT_ATOMS: atom_id res chain seq x y z
N MET A 1 -22.30 -25.21 10.92
CA MET A 1 -20.95 -25.45 11.49
C MET A 1 -21.00 -25.24 12.99
N GLU A 2 -20.33 -26.09 13.77
CA GLU A 2 -20.21 -25.91 15.23
C GLU A 2 -19.44 -24.62 15.57
N GLU A 3 -19.82 -23.95 16.65
CA GLU A 3 -19.28 -22.64 17.01
C GLU A 3 -17.77 -22.67 17.25
N GLU A 4 -17.25 -23.78 17.79
CA GLU A 4 -15.82 -24.00 18.03
C GLU A 4 -15.03 -24.16 16.73
N ALA A 5 -15.56 -24.88 15.75
CA ALA A 5 -14.97 -25.01 14.42
C ALA A 5 -14.89 -23.66 13.70
N ARG A 6 -15.95 -22.85 13.79
CA ARG A 6 -15.97 -21.49 13.22
C ARG A 6 -14.89 -20.59 13.84
N ARG A 7 -14.75 -20.61 15.18
CA ARG A 7 -13.71 -19.84 15.88
C ARG A 7 -12.31 -20.24 15.47
N ASN A 8 -12.06 -21.53 15.23
CA ASN A 8 -10.75 -22.01 14.78
C ASN A 8 -10.42 -21.53 13.36
N ILE A 9 -11.41 -21.51 12.46
CA ILE A 9 -11.22 -20.95 11.11
C ILE A 9 -10.97 -19.44 11.17
N TYR A 10 -11.69 -18.70 12.01
CA TYR A 10 -11.49 -17.25 12.15
C TYR A 10 -10.09 -16.93 12.68
N ARG A 11 -9.60 -17.68 13.67
CA ARG A 11 -8.22 -17.54 14.15
C ARG A 11 -7.21 -17.76 13.04
N HIS A 12 -7.46 -18.72 12.15
CA HIS A 12 -6.60 -18.96 10.98
C HIS A 12 -6.65 -17.78 9.99
N PHE A 13 -7.83 -17.22 9.72
CA PHE A 13 -7.94 -16.02 8.88
C PHE A 13 -7.24 -14.81 9.51
N ASP A 14 -7.32 -14.66 10.83
CA ASP A 14 -6.63 -13.59 11.56
C ASP A 14 -5.10 -13.75 11.51
N SER A 15 -4.57 -14.98 11.52
CA SER A 15 -3.13 -15.26 11.51
C SER A 15 -2.52 -15.30 10.11
N ASP A 16 -3.18 -15.97 9.18
CA ASP A 16 -2.61 -16.37 7.89
C ASP A 16 -3.34 -15.72 6.70
N GLY A 17 -4.45 -15.01 6.96
CA GLY A 17 -5.38 -14.58 5.93
C GLY A 17 -6.03 -15.78 5.20
N PHE A 18 -6.67 -15.51 4.08
CA PHE A 18 -7.14 -16.58 3.19
C PHE A 18 -6.53 -16.45 1.80
N ARG A 19 -5.85 -17.52 1.37
CA ARG A 19 -5.10 -17.58 0.11
C ARG A 19 -6.05 -17.68 -1.09
N PHE A 20 -5.69 -17.01 -2.18
CA PHE A 20 -6.43 -17.04 -3.44
C PHE A 20 -5.47 -16.89 -4.64
N MET A 21 -5.84 -17.43 -5.80
CA MET A 21 -5.15 -17.16 -7.06
C MET A 21 -6.05 -16.28 -7.91
N LYS A 22 -5.46 -15.23 -8.45
CA LYS A 22 -6.06 -14.46 -9.51
C LYS A 22 -5.78 -15.19 -10.81
N LYS A 23 -6.80 -15.70 -11.52
CA LYS A 23 -6.57 -16.25 -12.86
C LYS A 23 -5.97 -15.14 -13.73
N HIS A 24 -4.77 -15.37 -14.24
CA HIS A 24 -4.18 -14.54 -15.28
C HIS A 24 -5.10 -14.56 -16.49
N ILE A 25 -5.67 -13.40 -16.85
CA ILE A 25 -6.19 -13.19 -18.19
C ILE A 25 -4.96 -13.06 -19.07
N ALA A 26 -4.71 -14.04 -19.92
CA ALA A 26 -3.76 -13.90 -21.01
C ALA A 26 -4.34 -12.88 -22.00
N LEU A 27 -3.81 -11.66 -21.98
CA LEU A 27 -3.94 -10.74 -23.10
C LEU A 27 -2.82 -11.08 -24.08
N GLU A 28 -3.16 -11.81 -25.14
CA GLU A 28 -2.27 -11.94 -26.30
C GLU A 28 -2.39 -10.64 -27.10
N ILE A 29 -1.50 -9.69 -26.85
CA ILE A 29 -1.41 -8.46 -27.65
C ILE A 29 -0.35 -8.70 -28.71
N LYS A 30 -0.77 -8.87 -29.98
CA LYS A 30 0.12 -8.64 -31.11
C LYS A 30 0.28 -7.13 -31.28
N VAL A 31 1.47 -6.62 -31.03
CA VAL A 31 1.84 -5.26 -31.42
C VAL A 31 2.94 -5.39 -32.47
N ASP A 32 2.64 -4.95 -33.70
CA ASP A 32 3.67 -4.69 -34.69
C ASP A 32 4.45 -3.46 -34.22
N THR A 33 5.76 -3.63 -33.98
CA THR A 33 6.64 -2.54 -33.55
C THR A 33 7.51 -2.10 -34.72
N GLU A 34 7.39 -0.85 -35.16
CA GLU A 34 8.47 -0.17 -35.89
C GLU A 34 9.43 0.44 -34.87
N PHE A 35 10.73 0.15 -35.03
CA PHE A 35 11.81 0.56 -34.14
C PHE A 35 12.56 1.74 -34.76
N ASP A 36 12.57 2.89 -34.09
CA ASP A 36 13.45 4.01 -34.41
C ASP A 36 14.70 3.96 -33.50
N PRO A 37 15.91 3.74 -34.05
CA PRO A 37 17.13 3.56 -33.26
C PRO A 37 17.73 4.85 -32.68
N GLU A 38 17.25 6.05 -33.04
CA GLU A 38 17.93 7.31 -32.70
C GLU A 38 17.26 8.16 -31.60
N SER A 39 16.18 7.68 -30.95
CA SER A 39 15.56 8.39 -29.82
C SER A 39 15.86 7.73 -28.47
N ASP A 40 16.42 8.48 -27.51
CA ASP A 40 16.55 8.06 -26.10
C ASP A 40 15.20 8.04 -25.34
N ASP A 41 14.09 8.40 -26.00
CA ASP A 41 12.74 8.39 -25.46
C ASP A 41 11.89 7.27 -26.09
N ILE A 42 11.32 6.39 -25.24
CA ILE A 42 10.29 5.44 -25.68
C ILE A 42 8.96 6.19 -25.74
N TYR A 43 8.51 6.56 -26.95
CA TYR A 43 7.15 7.03 -27.18
C TYR A 43 6.16 5.84 -27.12
N TYR A 44 5.28 5.83 -26.11
CA TYR A 44 4.03 5.08 -26.20
C TYR A 44 2.97 5.98 -26.85
N GLY A 45 2.84 5.85 -28.17
CA GLY A 45 1.70 6.41 -28.92
C GLY A 45 0.40 5.86 -28.37
N GLY A 46 -0.53 6.76 -28.03
CA GLY A 46 -1.76 6.42 -27.33
C GLY A 46 -2.65 5.44 -28.09
N THR A 47 -3.23 4.49 -27.37
CA THR A 47 -4.50 3.86 -27.71
C THR A 47 -5.35 3.80 -26.45
N GLU A 48 -6.54 4.36 -26.57
CA GLU A 48 -7.61 4.31 -25.57
C GLU A 48 -7.98 2.83 -25.36
N ILE A 49 -7.71 2.29 -24.17
CA ILE A 49 -8.14 0.93 -23.82
C ILE A 49 -9.56 1.02 -23.26
N ASP A 50 -10.53 0.66 -24.11
CA ASP A 50 -11.90 0.37 -23.70
C ASP A 50 -11.89 -0.87 -22.78
N PHE A 51 -12.24 -0.69 -21.50
CA PHE A 51 -12.43 -1.79 -20.57
C PHE A 51 -13.75 -2.51 -20.88
N ILE A 52 -13.72 -3.42 -21.84
CA ILE A 52 -14.82 -4.35 -22.09
C ILE A 52 -14.99 -5.25 -20.86
N SER A 53 -16.07 -5.01 -20.11
CA SER A 53 -16.79 -5.92 -19.21
C SER A 53 -15.99 -7.12 -18.68
N ILE A 54 -15.35 -6.93 -17.52
CA ILE A 54 -14.68 -8.00 -16.78
C ILE A 54 -15.75 -8.91 -16.15
N ARG A 55 -16.03 -10.05 -16.79
CA ARG A 55 -16.60 -11.23 -16.13
C ARG A 55 -15.64 -12.42 -16.29
N LYS A 56 -15.55 -13.21 -15.21
CA LYS A 56 -15.02 -14.60 -15.09
C LYS A 56 -13.52 -14.69 -14.81
N ASN A 57 -12.99 -15.45 -13.84
CA ASN A 57 -13.50 -16.30 -12.77
C ASN A 57 -12.40 -16.34 -11.69
N PHE A 58 -12.74 -16.23 -10.41
CA PHE A 58 -11.82 -16.53 -9.31
C PHE A 58 -12.03 -18.00 -8.92
N ASP A 59 -10.94 -18.76 -8.79
CA ASP A 59 -11.00 -20.02 -8.04
C ASP A 59 -10.47 -19.68 -6.63
N ILE A 60 -11.27 -19.91 -5.59
CA ILE A 60 -10.75 -19.99 -4.22
C ILE A 60 -9.72 -21.11 -4.27
N VAL A 61 -8.46 -20.80 -3.98
CA VAL A 61 -7.41 -21.79 -4.19
C VAL A 61 -7.39 -22.76 -3.03
N ALA A 62 -7.07 -23.99 -3.41
CA ALA A 62 -7.17 -25.26 -2.70
C ALA A 62 -6.65 -25.37 -1.25
N PRO A 63 -5.79 -24.50 -0.65
CA PRO A 63 -5.26 -24.79 0.68
C PRO A 63 -6.30 -24.84 1.81
N LEU A 64 -7.35 -24.02 1.77
CA LEU A 64 -8.35 -23.96 2.85
C LEU A 64 -9.33 -25.13 2.81
N VAL A 65 -9.72 -25.57 1.61
CA VAL A 65 -10.57 -26.75 1.36
C VAL A 65 -9.97 -27.98 2.03
N HIS A 66 -8.65 -28.18 1.85
CA HIS A 66 -7.94 -29.30 2.45
C HIS A 66 -7.65 -29.12 3.95
N ALA A 67 -7.36 -27.90 4.41
CA ALA A 67 -7.06 -27.63 5.81
C ALA A 67 -8.28 -27.85 6.74
N PHE A 68 -9.48 -27.57 6.24
CA PHE A 68 -10.72 -27.65 7.04
C PHE A 68 -11.72 -28.71 6.56
N ASN A 69 -11.41 -29.44 5.48
CA ASN A 69 -12.28 -30.46 4.86
C ASN A 69 -13.67 -29.89 4.50
N MET A 70 -13.67 -28.76 3.80
CA MET A 70 -14.88 -28.01 3.41
C MET A 70 -14.91 -27.77 1.90
N THR A 71 -16.09 -27.64 1.30
CA THR A 71 -16.20 -27.25 -0.12
C THR A 71 -15.84 -25.78 -0.34
N ASN A 72 -15.67 -25.38 -1.60
CA ASN A 72 -15.43 -23.97 -1.94
C ASN A 72 -16.60 -23.07 -1.53
N GLU A 73 -17.84 -23.55 -1.71
CA GLU A 73 -19.06 -22.83 -1.34
C GLU A 73 -19.15 -22.64 0.17
N GLU A 74 -18.82 -23.69 0.95
CA GLU A 74 -18.80 -23.60 2.41
C GLU A 74 -17.73 -22.63 2.91
N ILE A 75 -16.54 -22.61 2.29
CA ILE A 75 -15.49 -21.65 2.63
C ILE A 75 -15.91 -20.22 2.28
N GLU A 76 -16.54 -20.02 1.13
CA GLU A 76 -17.05 -18.71 0.73
C GLU A 76 -18.12 -18.20 1.70
N GLU A 77 -19.02 -19.07 2.16
CA GLU A 77 -20.00 -18.74 3.20
C GLU A 77 -19.30 -18.34 4.51
N VAL A 78 -18.29 -19.09 4.94
CA VAL A 78 -17.54 -18.77 6.18
C VAL A 78 -16.75 -17.47 6.06
N ILE A 79 -16.21 -17.15 4.89
CA ILE A 79 -15.57 -15.85 4.65
C ILE A 79 -16.61 -14.72 4.70
N CYS A 80 -17.77 -14.89 4.08
CA CYS A 80 -18.85 -13.89 4.14
C CYS A 80 -19.34 -13.68 5.58
N ASP A 81 -19.51 -14.76 6.35
CA ASP A 81 -19.82 -14.71 7.78
C ASP A 81 -18.71 -13.99 8.56
N TYR A 82 -17.43 -14.31 8.31
CA TYR A 82 -16.29 -13.67 8.96
C TYR A 82 -16.28 -12.15 8.74
N VAL A 83 -16.54 -11.72 7.49
CA VAL A 83 -16.66 -10.30 7.14
C VAL A 83 -17.79 -9.66 7.95
N LYS A 84 -18.97 -10.28 7.95
CA LYS A 84 -20.15 -9.76 8.63
C LYS A 84 -19.96 -9.70 10.14
N ASP A 85 -19.43 -10.75 10.73
CA ASP A 85 -19.25 -10.88 12.18
C ASP A 85 -18.15 -9.93 12.68
N THR A 86 -17.11 -9.68 11.87
CA THR A 86 -15.99 -8.81 12.24
C THR A 86 -16.25 -7.33 11.92
N THR A 87 -16.97 -7.03 10.84
CA THR A 87 -17.11 -5.66 10.33
C THR A 87 -18.54 -5.13 10.35
N GLY A 88 -19.54 -5.99 10.52
CA GLY A 88 -20.96 -5.67 10.35
C GLY A 88 -21.43 -5.58 8.89
N VAL A 89 -20.52 -5.67 7.91
CA VAL A 89 -20.84 -5.56 6.48
C VAL A 89 -21.27 -6.91 5.92
N ARG A 90 -22.41 -6.94 5.23
CA ARG A 90 -22.84 -8.12 4.49
C ARG A 90 -22.26 -8.10 3.08
N VAL A 91 -21.55 -9.15 2.74
CA VAL A 91 -21.14 -9.48 1.37
C VAL A 91 -21.73 -10.83 1.00
N ASN A 92 -22.04 -11.02 -0.29
CA ASN A 92 -22.66 -12.24 -0.80
C ASN A 92 -21.67 -13.11 -1.60
N SER A 93 -20.44 -12.63 -1.81
CA SER A 93 -19.36 -13.38 -2.44
C SER A 93 -17.98 -12.76 -2.17
N ILE A 94 -16.94 -13.56 -2.35
CA ILE A 94 -15.55 -13.09 -2.35
C ILE A 94 -15.30 -12.13 -3.51
N GLU A 95 -15.97 -12.33 -4.66
CA GLU A 95 -15.89 -11.41 -5.79
C GLU A 95 -16.36 -10.00 -5.41
N GLN A 96 -17.48 -9.91 -4.68
CA GLN A 96 -17.95 -8.62 -4.16
C GLN A 96 -16.88 -8.01 -3.26
N LEU A 97 -16.32 -8.80 -2.35
CA LEU A 97 -15.30 -8.36 -1.40
C LEU A 97 -14.06 -7.77 -2.08
N LEU A 98 -13.56 -8.44 -3.13
CA LEU A 98 -12.40 -8.02 -3.91
C LEU A 98 -12.61 -6.71 -4.67
N ARG A 99 -13.87 -6.36 -4.99
CA ARG A 99 -14.23 -5.10 -5.63
C ARG A 99 -14.34 -3.95 -4.62
N MET A 100 -14.41 -4.24 -3.33
CA MET A 100 -14.51 -3.24 -2.27
C MET A 100 -13.12 -2.66 -1.96
N THR A 101 -12.74 -1.62 -2.70
CA THR A 101 -11.47 -0.90 -2.50
C THR A 101 -11.51 0.13 -1.36
N ASN A 102 -12.69 0.39 -0.81
CA ASN A 102 -12.92 1.26 0.35
C ASN A 102 -14.21 0.83 1.06
N MET A 103 -14.16 0.69 2.39
CA MET A 103 -15.30 0.28 3.24
C MET A 103 -15.79 1.42 4.17
N ASN A 104 -15.62 2.69 3.79
CA ASN A 104 -16.18 3.86 4.51
C ASN A 104 -15.93 3.85 6.03
N GLY A 105 -14.69 3.65 6.47
CA GLY A 105 -14.36 3.59 7.91
C GLY A 105 -14.25 2.19 8.51
N LEU A 106 -14.81 1.15 7.85
CA LEU A 106 -14.76 -0.24 8.34
C LEU A 106 -13.49 -0.97 7.88
N PRO A 107 -13.03 -2.03 8.58
CA PRO A 107 -11.91 -2.85 8.12
C PRO A 107 -12.12 -3.28 6.67
N PHE A 108 -11.10 -3.11 5.82
CA PHE A 108 -11.16 -3.50 4.40
C PHE A 108 -10.16 -4.60 4.13
N PHE A 109 -10.33 -5.36 3.05
CA PHE A 109 -9.39 -6.44 2.75
C PHE A 109 -8.14 -5.90 2.05
N LEU A 110 -6.98 -6.31 2.57
CA LEU A 110 -5.70 -6.15 1.90
C LEU A 110 -5.37 -7.43 1.17
N THR A 111 -5.10 -7.32 -0.12
CA THR A 111 -4.33 -8.34 -0.82
C THR A 111 -2.86 -8.19 -0.43
N VAL A 112 -2.35 -9.18 0.28
CA VAL A 112 -0.94 -9.30 0.62
C VAL A 112 -0.29 -10.27 -0.37
N ASN A 113 0.87 -9.87 -0.89
CA ASN A 113 1.68 -10.67 -1.80
C ASN A 113 3.05 -10.91 -1.14
N GLU A 114 3.46 -12.17 -1.03
CA GLU A 114 4.72 -12.60 -0.39
C GLU A 114 5.93 -12.54 -1.37
N GLY A 115 5.89 -11.68 -2.39
CA GLY A 115 6.93 -11.55 -3.41
C GLY A 115 6.75 -12.47 -4.63
N ASP A 116 5.60 -13.12 -4.75
CA ASP A 116 5.20 -13.99 -5.86
C ASP A 116 3.73 -13.72 -6.20
N ILE A 117 3.45 -13.37 -7.46
CA ILE A 117 2.09 -13.03 -7.92
C ILE A 117 1.11 -14.19 -7.74
N GLU A 118 1.60 -15.43 -7.64
CA GLU A 118 0.80 -16.62 -7.38
C GLU A 118 0.59 -16.89 -5.88
N LYS A 119 1.30 -16.19 -4.98
CA LYS A 119 1.20 -16.35 -3.51
C LYS A 119 0.54 -15.13 -2.89
N GLN A 120 -0.74 -14.96 -3.22
CA GLN A 120 -1.58 -13.89 -2.69
C GLN A 120 -2.52 -14.42 -1.61
N PHE A 121 -2.77 -13.60 -0.59
CA PHE A 121 -3.83 -13.83 0.39
C PHE A 121 -4.55 -12.54 0.72
N LEU A 122 -5.82 -12.66 1.10
CA LEU A 122 -6.60 -11.54 1.63
C LEU A 122 -6.55 -11.59 3.16
N THR A 123 -6.34 -10.42 3.77
CA THR A 123 -6.46 -10.25 5.22
C THR A 123 -7.31 -9.03 5.52
N LEU A 124 -8.06 -9.05 6.63
CA LEU A 124 -8.70 -7.84 7.12
C LEU A 124 -7.65 -6.83 7.60
N ALA A 125 -7.72 -5.62 7.06
CA ALA A 125 -6.98 -4.48 7.57
C ALA A 125 -7.69 -3.91 8.79
N PHE A 126 -7.25 -4.36 9.96
CA PHE A 126 -7.64 -3.75 11.21
C PHE A 126 -7.05 -2.34 11.35
N PRO A 127 -7.65 -1.46 12.17
CA PRO A 127 -7.09 -0.14 12.45
C PRO A 127 -5.66 -0.17 12.99
N ILE A 128 -5.25 -1.27 13.63
CA ILE A 128 -3.89 -1.49 14.13
C ILE A 128 -3.36 -2.77 13.50
N ILE A 129 -2.21 -2.68 12.83
CA ILE A 129 -1.53 -3.83 12.24
C ILE A 129 -0.28 -4.14 13.06
N ASN A 130 -0.24 -5.33 13.66
CA ASN A 130 0.91 -5.83 14.39
C ASN A 130 1.89 -6.49 13.43
N GLY A 131 2.92 -5.76 13.01
CA GLY A 131 3.93 -6.24 12.07
C GLY A 131 4.24 -5.22 10.98
N ARG A 132 4.90 -5.68 9.92
CA ARG A 132 5.28 -4.86 8.76
C ARG A 132 4.33 -5.04 7.59
N ILE A 133 4.10 -3.99 6.82
CA ILE A 133 3.35 -4.00 5.56
C ILE A 133 4.32 -3.61 4.44
N ILE A 134 4.62 -4.54 3.53
CA ILE A 134 5.44 -4.26 2.35
C ILE A 134 4.61 -4.51 1.10
N ILE A 135 4.34 -3.48 0.32
CA ILE A 135 3.58 -3.53 -0.93
C ILE A 135 4.54 -3.28 -2.09
N ARG A 136 4.61 -4.22 -3.04
CA ARG A 136 5.50 -4.12 -4.21
C ARG A 136 4.76 -4.46 -5.49
N LYS A 137 4.96 -3.67 -6.55
CA LYS A 137 4.46 -3.96 -7.92
C LYS A 137 2.96 -4.30 -7.95
N PHE A 138 2.17 -3.61 -7.12
CA PHE A 138 0.76 -3.90 -6.94
C PHE A 138 -0.12 -2.73 -7.42
N TYR A 139 -1.00 -3.03 -8.38
CA TYR A 139 -1.75 -2.01 -9.11
C TYR A 139 -3.19 -1.79 -8.59
N GLY A 140 -3.65 -2.62 -7.66
CA GLY A 140 -5.04 -2.61 -7.16
C GLY A 140 -5.28 -1.78 -5.90
N ILE A 141 -4.24 -1.36 -5.18
CA ILE A 141 -4.37 -0.57 -3.94
C ILE A 141 -4.15 0.90 -4.28
N ASN A 142 -5.18 1.72 -4.10
CA ASN A 142 -5.13 3.18 -4.25
C ASN A 142 -5.14 3.93 -2.90
N SER A 143 -5.44 3.25 -1.79
CA SER A 143 -5.45 3.79 -0.42
C SER A 143 -5.16 2.71 0.63
N LEU A 144 -4.56 3.08 1.77
CA LEU A 144 -4.45 2.22 2.96
C LEU A 144 -5.71 2.27 3.87
N GLY A 145 -6.78 2.92 3.41
CA GLY A 145 -8.10 2.88 4.04
C GLY A 145 -8.10 3.32 5.51
N ASN A 146 -8.57 2.45 6.40
CA ASN A 146 -8.79 2.77 7.82
C ASN A 146 -7.69 2.30 8.78
N ILE A 147 -6.57 1.83 8.24
CA ILE A 147 -5.39 1.53 9.05
C ILE A 147 -4.96 2.85 9.69
N LYS A 148 -4.86 2.87 11.02
CA LYS A 148 -4.46 4.03 11.83
C LYS A 148 -3.04 3.87 12.36
N GLU A 149 -2.63 2.64 12.65
CA GLU A 149 -1.31 2.33 13.22
C GLU A 149 -0.72 1.05 12.65
N ILE A 150 0.59 1.09 12.40
CA ILE A 150 1.41 -0.07 12.03
C ILE A 150 2.52 -0.20 13.08
N ASN A 151 2.55 -1.32 13.81
CA ASN A 151 3.53 -1.60 14.87
C ASN A 151 4.88 -2.12 14.33
N GLY A 152 5.09 -2.06 13.02
CA GLY A 152 6.34 -2.36 12.35
C GLY A 152 6.57 -1.41 11.17
N ASP A 153 7.20 -1.91 10.11
CA ASP A 153 7.60 -1.10 8.96
C ASP A 153 6.49 -0.95 7.92
N LEU A 154 6.52 0.14 7.16
CA LEU A 154 5.72 0.31 5.94
C LEU A 154 6.65 0.52 4.74
N GLY A 155 6.54 -0.36 3.75
CA GLY A 155 7.24 -0.24 2.47
C GLY A 155 6.28 -0.20 1.30
N ILE A 156 6.43 0.77 0.40
CA ILE A 156 5.59 0.88 -0.80
C ILE A 156 6.48 1.09 -2.02
N ASP A 157 6.64 0.05 -2.84
CA ASP A 157 7.48 0.09 -4.03
C ASP A 157 6.63 -0.15 -5.29
N ASP A 158 6.75 0.72 -6.29
CA ASP A 158 6.16 0.53 -7.63
C ASP A 158 4.63 0.31 -7.60
N CYS A 159 3.91 1.18 -6.87
CA CYS A 159 2.46 1.07 -6.63
C CYS A 159 1.73 2.38 -6.96
N LYS A 160 0.48 2.27 -7.47
CA LYS A 160 -0.41 3.41 -7.78
C LYS A 160 -1.15 3.94 -6.55
N LEU A 161 -0.49 3.97 -5.39
CA LEU A 161 -1.10 4.49 -4.16
C LEU A 161 -1.33 6.00 -4.31
N LYS A 162 -2.56 6.45 -4.04
CA LYS A 162 -2.94 7.87 -4.11
C LYS A 162 -3.02 8.52 -2.73
N SER A 163 -3.25 7.73 -1.68
CA SER A 163 -3.38 8.19 -0.30
C SER A 163 -2.92 7.13 0.67
N ILE A 164 -2.39 7.54 1.83
CA ILE A 164 -2.12 6.65 2.97
C ILE A 164 -3.36 6.43 3.86
N GLY A 165 -4.54 6.90 3.44
CA GLY A 165 -5.80 6.69 4.16
C GLY A 165 -5.81 7.37 5.54
N SER A 166 -6.17 6.61 6.57
CA SER A 166 -6.30 7.08 7.96
C SER A 166 -5.02 6.90 8.79
N LEU A 167 -3.91 6.53 8.15
CA LEU A 167 -2.68 6.12 8.83
C LEU A 167 -2.04 7.30 9.56
N LYS A 168 -1.92 7.18 10.89
CA LYS A 168 -1.34 8.20 11.77
C LYS A 168 0.01 7.82 12.33
N ILE A 169 0.24 6.52 12.57
CA ILE A 169 1.42 6.04 13.30
C ILE A 169 2.06 4.87 12.57
N ILE A 170 3.37 4.97 12.34
CA ILE A 170 4.22 3.85 11.94
C ILE A 170 5.30 3.72 13.01
N ARG A 171 5.39 2.59 13.70
CA ARG A 171 6.40 2.39 14.76
C ARG A 171 7.78 2.08 14.20
N GLY A 172 7.84 1.45 13.03
CA GLY A 172 9.07 1.10 12.32
C GLY A 172 9.49 2.15 11.30
N ASP A 173 10.23 1.69 10.29
CA ASP A 173 10.68 2.48 9.14
C ASP A 173 9.53 2.66 8.13
N PHE A 174 9.51 3.80 7.44
CA PHE A 174 8.61 4.09 6.33
C PHE A 174 9.40 4.41 5.07
N TRP A 175 9.24 3.63 3.99
CA TRP A 175 9.78 3.99 2.69
C TRP A 175 8.74 3.89 1.59
N PHE A 176 8.86 4.78 0.60
CA PHE A 176 8.10 4.64 -0.62
C PHE A 176 8.86 5.11 -1.85
N TYR A 177 8.72 4.33 -2.92
CA TYR A 177 9.35 4.52 -4.21
C TYR A 177 8.31 4.26 -5.32
N PRO A 178 7.91 5.28 -6.10
CA PRO A 178 6.93 5.19 -7.18
C PRO A 178 7.30 4.20 -8.30
N GLY A 179 8.59 3.88 -8.44
CA GLY A 179 9.06 3.01 -9.53
C GLY A 179 8.76 3.62 -10.90
N SER A 180 8.15 2.82 -11.77
CA SER A 180 7.80 3.20 -13.14
C SER A 180 6.46 3.95 -13.24
N PHE A 181 5.81 4.24 -12.12
CA PHE A 181 4.53 4.93 -12.08
C PHE A 181 4.66 6.27 -11.37
N ASP A 182 3.85 7.24 -11.80
CA ASP A 182 3.61 8.44 -11.01
C ASP A 182 2.83 8.04 -9.75
N SER A 183 3.52 7.97 -8.61
CA SER A 183 2.87 7.98 -7.31
C SER A 183 2.03 9.25 -7.23
N SER A 184 0.78 9.17 -6.78
CA SER A 184 -0.07 10.35 -6.65
C SER A 184 -0.14 10.87 -5.21
N ILE A 185 0.75 10.40 -4.31
CA ILE A 185 0.80 10.89 -2.93
C ILE A 185 1.39 12.29 -2.91
N VAL A 186 0.52 13.29 -2.86
CA VAL A 186 0.90 14.71 -2.81
C VAL A 186 1.29 15.15 -1.40
N ASP A 187 0.69 14.56 -0.37
CA ASP A 187 1.03 14.80 1.02
C ASP A 187 0.86 13.55 1.90
N LEU A 188 1.48 13.56 3.09
CA LEU A 188 1.44 12.45 4.03
C LEU A 188 0.37 12.60 5.12
N SER A 189 -0.63 13.48 4.99
CA SER A 189 -1.68 13.56 5.99
C SER A 189 -2.57 12.30 5.94
N PRO A 190 -2.99 11.75 7.09
CA PRO A 190 -2.87 12.29 8.45
C PRO A 190 -1.68 11.72 9.26
N LEU A 191 -0.62 11.21 8.63
CA LEU A 191 0.53 10.63 9.32
C LEU A 191 1.14 11.66 10.29
N GLU A 192 1.30 11.28 11.56
CA GLU A 192 1.84 12.14 12.62
C GLU A 192 3.21 11.65 13.11
N PHE A 193 3.45 10.34 13.05
CA PHE A 193 4.61 9.71 13.69
C PHE A 193 5.22 8.57 12.87
N VAL A 194 6.54 8.60 12.69
CA VAL A 194 7.36 7.48 12.22
C VAL A 194 8.45 7.21 13.26
N GLY A 195 8.43 6.03 13.90
CA GLY A 195 9.41 5.68 14.94
C GLY A 195 10.80 5.36 14.39
N GLY A 196 10.87 4.88 13.16
CA GLY A 196 12.11 4.62 12.43
C GLY A 196 12.55 5.79 11.54
N SER A 197 13.13 5.44 10.40
CA SER A 197 13.51 6.34 9.33
C SER A 197 12.36 6.51 8.33
N LEU A 198 12.24 7.70 7.74
CA LEU A 198 11.36 7.95 6.60
C LEU A 198 12.21 8.19 5.35
N ASN A 199 12.01 7.39 4.31
CA ASN A 199 12.68 7.53 3.01
C ASN A 199 11.64 7.72 1.90
N ALA A 200 11.41 8.97 1.51
CA ALA A 200 10.52 9.34 0.43
C ALA A 200 11.33 9.61 -0.83
N LYS A 201 10.98 8.94 -1.93
CA LYS A 201 11.51 9.24 -3.26
C LYS A 201 10.34 9.44 -4.20
N SER A 202 9.74 10.62 -4.26
CA SER A 202 8.58 10.87 -5.13
C SER A 202 8.63 12.28 -5.71
N ASN A 203 8.42 12.36 -7.02
CA ASN A 203 8.29 13.62 -7.77
C ASN A 203 6.96 14.34 -7.51
N THR A 204 5.99 13.72 -6.83
CA THR A 204 4.68 14.32 -6.55
C THR A 204 4.50 14.74 -5.09
N LEU A 205 5.31 14.24 -4.17
CA LEU A 205 5.22 14.63 -2.76
C LEU A 205 5.59 16.12 -2.59
N LYS A 206 4.61 16.94 -2.22
CA LYS A 206 4.73 18.39 -2.00
C LYS A 206 4.84 18.80 -0.54
N SER A 207 4.30 18.00 0.39
CA SER A 207 4.31 18.32 1.82
C SER A 207 4.38 17.08 2.70
N LEU A 208 5.00 17.19 3.88
CA LEU A 208 4.90 16.19 4.95
C LEU A 208 3.56 16.24 5.69
N GLY A 209 2.74 17.27 5.43
CA GLY A 209 1.41 17.42 6.01
C GLY A 209 1.45 17.46 7.54
N SER A 210 0.82 16.45 8.15
CA SER A 210 0.66 16.35 9.61
C SER A 210 1.83 15.70 10.34
N LEU A 211 2.88 15.26 9.63
CA LEU A 211 3.98 14.52 10.23
C LEU A 211 4.76 15.42 11.19
N LYS A 212 4.87 15.00 12.46
CA LYS A 212 5.57 15.74 13.52
C LYS A 212 6.91 15.11 13.88
N HIS A 213 7.03 13.79 13.78
CA HIS A 213 8.15 13.05 14.35
C HIS A 213 8.70 11.98 13.40
N VAL A 214 10.02 11.97 13.23
CA VAL A 214 10.79 10.87 12.63
C VAL A 214 11.90 10.45 13.60
N GLY A 215 11.83 9.24 14.13
CA GLY A 215 12.72 8.78 15.19
C GLY A 215 14.18 8.60 14.77
N ARG A 216 14.45 8.42 13.47
CA ARG A 216 15.80 8.28 12.90
C ARG A 216 16.06 9.28 11.78
N THR A 217 16.30 8.80 10.56
CA THR A 217 16.66 9.67 9.43
C THR A 217 15.41 10.02 8.61
N LEU A 218 15.24 11.31 8.29
CA LEU A 218 14.28 11.77 7.29
C LEU A 218 15.01 12.08 5.99
N ASN A 219 14.77 11.28 4.96
CA ASN A 219 15.37 11.42 3.64
C ASN A 219 14.31 11.83 2.61
N LEU A 220 14.39 13.06 2.15
CA LEU A 220 13.53 13.68 1.13
C LEU A 220 14.31 14.03 -0.15
N ARG A 221 15.47 13.42 -0.36
CA ARG A 221 16.27 13.63 -1.56
C ARG A 221 15.46 13.24 -2.80
N ASN A 222 15.59 14.03 -3.87
CA ASN A 222 14.87 13.81 -5.13
C ASN A 222 13.34 13.76 -4.93
N THR A 223 12.82 14.65 -4.09
CA THR A 223 11.38 14.89 -3.97
C THR A 223 11.05 16.30 -4.46
N SER A 224 9.79 16.51 -4.85
CA SER A 224 9.26 17.84 -5.19
C SER A 224 8.71 18.59 -3.97
N ILE A 225 9.21 18.27 -2.78
CA ILE A 225 8.68 18.79 -1.51
C ILE A 225 8.91 20.31 -1.42
N GLU A 226 7.87 21.04 -1.07
CA GLU A 226 7.85 22.50 -0.99
C GLU A 226 7.87 23.00 0.45
N ASN A 227 7.41 22.18 1.40
CA ASN A 227 7.41 22.49 2.83
C ASN A 227 7.48 21.21 3.69
N LEU A 228 7.91 21.36 4.95
CA LEU A 228 8.02 20.27 5.92
C LEU A 228 6.78 20.12 6.82
N GLY A 229 5.68 20.83 6.52
CA GLY A 229 4.44 20.74 7.28
C GLY A 229 4.63 21.02 8.77
N LYS A 230 4.17 20.08 9.62
CA LYS A 230 4.23 20.15 11.09
C LYS A 230 5.46 19.44 11.68
N LEU A 231 6.52 19.22 10.91
CA LEU A 231 7.68 18.47 11.39
C LEU A 231 8.35 19.22 12.55
N GLU A 232 8.52 18.55 13.68
CA GLU A 232 9.10 19.10 14.91
C GLU A 232 10.41 18.39 15.28
N PHE A 233 10.57 17.10 14.95
CA PHE A 233 11.69 16.30 15.40
C PHE A 233 12.21 15.29 14.36
N VAL A 234 13.55 15.22 14.23
CA VAL A 234 14.29 14.19 13.49
C VAL A 234 15.43 13.65 14.36
N GLY A 235 15.34 12.38 14.75
CA GLY A 235 16.24 11.79 15.74
C GLY A 235 17.67 11.53 15.26
N TRP A 236 17.93 11.60 13.95
CA TRP A 236 19.28 11.54 13.40
C TRP A 236 19.51 12.55 12.28
N ASN A 237 19.48 12.16 11.00
CA ASN A 237 19.82 13.08 9.92
C ASN A 237 18.59 13.57 9.16
N LEU A 238 18.64 14.82 8.68
CA LEU A 238 17.65 15.42 7.80
C LEU A 238 18.28 15.69 6.43
N PHE A 239 17.84 14.97 5.40
CA PHE A 239 18.32 15.14 4.03
C PHE A 239 17.26 15.77 3.15
N LEU A 240 17.55 16.95 2.64
CA LEU A 240 16.63 17.79 1.87
C LEU A 240 17.10 17.95 0.41
N PRO A 241 16.17 18.21 -0.52
CA PRO A 241 16.51 18.66 -1.86
C PRO A 241 17.16 20.06 -1.81
N LEU A 242 18.14 20.31 -2.68
CA LEU A 242 18.87 21.57 -2.73
C LEU A 242 17.94 22.74 -3.08
N SER A 243 16.89 22.48 -3.85
CA SER A 243 15.84 23.45 -4.19
C SER A 243 15.12 24.06 -2.98
N LEU A 244 15.14 23.42 -1.81
CA LEU A 244 14.58 23.97 -0.55
C LEU A 244 15.58 24.78 0.28
N LYS A 245 16.86 24.80 -0.09
CA LYS A 245 17.87 25.55 0.66
C LYS A 245 17.50 27.04 0.67
N ASN A 246 17.47 27.62 1.86
CA ASN A 246 17.08 29.02 2.12
C ASN A 246 15.61 29.37 1.80
N LYS A 247 14.75 28.40 1.48
CA LYS A 247 13.31 28.63 1.22
C LYS A 247 12.39 28.25 2.37
N ILE A 248 12.90 27.50 3.34
CA ILE A 248 12.15 27.04 4.50
C ILE A 248 12.89 27.37 5.80
N ASP A 249 12.13 27.72 6.82
CA ASP A 249 12.65 27.86 8.18
C ASP A 249 12.66 26.49 8.87
N ILE A 250 13.85 26.02 9.23
CA ILE A 250 14.05 24.77 9.96
C ILE A 250 14.51 25.00 11.40
N SER A 251 14.58 26.25 11.86
CA SER A 251 15.08 26.60 13.19
C SER A 251 14.24 26.02 14.34
N LYS A 252 12.97 25.71 14.05
CA LYS A 252 12.02 25.12 14.99
C LYS A 252 12.03 23.59 15.00
N ILE A 253 12.83 22.96 14.14
CA ILE A 253 12.90 21.50 14.01
C ILE A 253 14.12 21.01 14.78
N GLU A 254 13.91 20.19 15.82
CA GLU A 254 15.01 19.52 16.49
C GLU A 254 15.59 18.44 15.57
N VAL A 255 16.83 18.61 15.16
CA VAL A 255 17.59 17.60 14.40
C VAL A 255 18.84 17.23 15.19
N ARG A 256 18.91 16.00 15.68
CA ARG A 256 20.02 15.55 16.55
C ARG A 256 21.33 15.27 15.79
N GLY A 257 21.23 14.98 14.50
CA GLY A 257 22.36 14.73 13.61
C GLY A 257 22.58 15.87 12.62
N LYS A 258 22.84 15.52 11.36
CA LYS A 258 23.21 16.51 10.34
C LYS A 258 22.02 16.87 9.46
N VAL A 259 21.88 18.16 9.16
CA VAL A 259 21.06 18.66 8.05
C VAL A 259 21.95 18.77 6.81
N LYS A 260 21.51 18.17 5.70
CA LYS A 260 22.23 18.25 4.41
C LYS A 260 21.27 18.49 3.25
N TYR A 261 21.75 19.25 2.28
CA TYR A 261 21.05 19.56 1.04
C TYR A 261 21.74 18.87 -0.14
N PHE A 262 20.96 18.26 -1.03
CA PHE A 262 21.48 17.48 -2.16
C PHE A 262 20.89 17.95 -3.47
N LYS A 263 21.74 18.11 -4.49
CA LYS A 263 21.29 18.36 -5.86
C LYS A 263 20.39 17.21 -6.31
N GLU A 264 19.26 17.57 -6.90
CA GLU A 264 18.29 16.66 -7.48
C GLU A 264 18.95 15.91 -8.65
N LYS A 265 18.69 14.61 -8.75
CA LYS A 265 19.02 13.87 -9.96
C LYS A 265 18.03 14.30 -11.05
N ILE A 266 18.57 14.88 -12.12
CA ILE A 266 17.85 15.11 -13.38
C ILE A 266 17.60 13.73 -14.00
#